data_AF-A0A7J9BHL5-F1
#
_entry.id   AF-A0A7J9BHL5-F1
#
_cell.length_a   1.000
_cell.length_b   1.000
_cell.length_c   1.000
_cell.angle_alpha   90.00
_cell.angle_beta   90.00
_cell.angle_gamma   90.00
#
_symmetry.space_group_name_H-M   'P 1'
#
loop_
_entity.id
_entity.type
_entity.pdbx_description
1 polymer ?
#
loop_
_entity_poly.entity_id
_entity_poly.type
_entity_poly.pdbx_seq_one_letter_code
_entity_poly.pdbx_strand_id
1 'polypeptide(L)' 'MGFKAGCLNELERILEKVLPHAMLKAKPNLESMIRTLKRDWTVIYDMLSGKGNNVFDQATGKDA' A
#
# COMPACT_ATOMS: atom_id res chain seq x y z
N MET A 1 7.50 1.14 12.31
CA MET A 1 7.97 -0.20 11.87
C MET A 1 8.72 -0.04 10.56
N GLY A 2 9.99 -0.42 10.52
CA GLY A 2 10.83 -0.38 9.31
C GLY A 2 10.82 -1.72 8.56
N PHE A 3 11.29 -1.73 7.32
CA PHE A 3 11.52 -2.95 6.58
C PHE A 3 12.67 -3.76 7.20
N LYS A 4 12.63 -5.09 7.06
CA LYS A 4 13.76 -5.94 7.41
C LYS A 4 14.97 -5.53 6.56
N ALA A 5 16.16 -5.47 7.17
CA ALA A 5 17.40 -5.15 6.48
C ALA A 5 17.59 -6.08 5.25
N GLY A 6 17.90 -5.49 4.10
CA GLY A 6 18.07 -6.20 2.83
C GLY A 6 16.81 -6.42 2.00
N CYS A 7 15.60 -6.26 2.57
CA CYS A 7 14.35 -6.45 1.82
C CYS A 7 14.19 -5.44 0.68
N LEU A 8 14.55 -4.17 0.92
CA LEU A 8 14.53 -3.13 -0.11
C LEU A 8 15.55 -3.40 -1.24
N ASN A 9 16.74 -3.91 -0.90
CA ASN A 9 17.76 -4.21 -1.90
C ASN A 9 17.35 -5.39 -2.81
N GLU A 10 16.70 -6.41 -2.24
CA GLU A 10 16.21 -7.55 -3.04
C GLU A 10 15.06 -7.11 -3.96
N LEU A 11 14.15 -6.28 -3.45
CA LEU A 11 13.05 -5.71 -4.22
C LEU A 11 13.57 -4.79 -5.35
N GLU A 12 14.59 -3.97 -5.07
CA GLU A 12 15.27 -3.14 -6.06
C GLU A 12 15.84 -4.01 -7.20
N ARG A 13 16.53 -5.11 -6.87
CA ARG A 13 17.02 -6.07 -7.89
C ARG A 13 15.92 -6.69 -8.73
N ILE A 14 14.78 -7.05 -8.12
CA ILE A 14 13.66 -7.65 -8.86
C ILE A 14 13.02 -6.60 -9.77
N LEU A 15 12.81 -5.39 -9.28
CA LEU A 15 12.23 -4.30 -10.06
C LEU A 15 13.14 -3.88 -11.22
N GLU A 16 14.46 -3.88 -11.05
CA GLU A 16 15.41 -3.67 -12.15
C GLU A 16 15.32 -4.76 -13.23
N LYS A 17 15.03 -6.01 -12.85
CA LYS A 17 14.86 -7.11 -13.82
C LYS A 17 13.53 -7.04 -14.55
N VAL A 18 12.43 -6.74 -13.83
CA VAL A 18 11.08 -6.71 -14.38
C VAL A 18 10.81 -5.42 -15.15
N LEU A 19 11.38 -4.30 -14.68
CA LEU A 19 11.20 -2.97 -15.23
C LEU A 19 12.56 -2.25 -15.39
N PRO A 20 13.45 -2.74 -16.27
CA PRO A 20 14.81 -2.21 -16.42
C PRO A 20 14.88 -0.74 -16.83
N HIS A 21 13.78 -0.18 -17.36
CA HIS A 21 13.71 1.19 -17.88
C HIS A 21 12.95 2.14 -16.96
N ALA A 22 12.39 1.65 -15.84
CA ALA A 22 11.56 2.47 -14.97
C ALA A 22 12.34 3.47 -14.09
N MET A 23 13.68 3.54 -14.23
CA MET A 23 14.55 4.47 -13.49
C MET A 23 14.29 4.49 -11.98
N LEU A 24 13.98 3.33 -11.39
CA LEU A 24 13.58 3.19 -9.98
C LEU A 24 14.75 3.27 -8.99
N LYS A 25 15.98 3.47 -9.48
CA LYS A 25 17.25 3.51 -8.72
C LYS A 25 17.38 4.62 -7.69
N ALA A 26 16.46 5.58 -7.64
CA ALA A 26 16.55 6.64 -6.64
C ALA A 26 16.00 6.14 -5.29
N LYS A 27 16.91 6.04 -4.33
CA LYS A 27 16.72 5.45 -3.00
C LYS A 27 15.66 6.11 -2.09
N PRO A 28 15.21 7.38 -2.25
CA PRO A 28 14.03 7.84 -1.52
C PRO A 28 12.71 7.34 -2.12
N ASN A 29 12.72 6.86 -3.37
CA ASN A 29 11.51 6.57 -4.15
C ASN A 29 10.90 5.23 -3.75
N LEU A 30 11.72 4.18 -3.61
CA LEU A 30 11.24 2.82 -3.36
C LEU A 30 10.54 2.69 -2.01
N GLU A 31 11.11 3.27 -0.95
CA GLU A 31 10.46 3.22 0.35
C GLU A 31 9.12 3.98 0.34
N SER A 32 9.06 5.14 -0.31
CA SER A 32 7.83 5.91 -0.49
C SER A 32 6.80 5.13 -1.31
N MET A 33 7.20 4.53 -2.43
CA MET A 33 6.34 3.71 -3.29
C MET A 33 5.73 2.53 -2.53
N ILE A 34 6.52 1.82 -1.71
CA ILE A 34 5.99 0.68 -0.93
C ILE A 34 5.04 1.17 0.16
N ARG A 35 5.29 2.33 0.79
CA ARG A 35 4.35 2.92 1.73
C ARG A 35 3.02 3.26 1.05
N THR A 36 3.08 3.88 -0.13
CA THR A 36 1.90 4.19 -0.95
C THR A 36 1.15 2.91 -1.33
N LEU A 37 1.84 1.93 -1.91
CA LEU A 37 1.26 0.62 -2.27
C LEU A 37 0.60 -0.08 -1.08
N LYS A 38 1.24 -0.08 0.10
CA LYS A 38 0.64 -0.63 1.32
C LYS A 38 -0.63 0.10 1.72
N ARG A 39 -0.66 1.43 1.64
CA ARG A 39 -1.83 2.23 1.98
C ARG A 39 -2.98 1.96 1.02
N ASP A 40 -2.71 1.97 -0.28
CA ASP A 40 -3.71 1.73 -1.31
C ASP A 40 -4.26 0.31 -1.22
N TRP A 41 -3.39 -0.67 -0.98
CA TRP A 41 -3.80 -2.06 -0.76
C TRP A 41 -4.70 -2.21 0.47
N THR A 42 -4.37 -1.55 1.59
CA THR A 42 -5.24 -1.56 2.78
C THR A 42 -6.62 -1.00 2.47
N VAL A 43 -6.71 0.11 1.71
CA VAL A 43 -8.01 0.69 1.30
C VAL A 43 -8.81 -0.30 0.45
N ILE A 44 -8.18 -0.91 -0.56
CA ILE A 44 -8.83 -1.91 -1.42
C ILE A 44 -9.27 -3.13 -0.60
N TYR A 45 -8.43 -3.59 0.33
CA TYR A 45 -8.74 -4.71 1.20
C TYR A 45 -9.89 -4.39 2.16
N ASP A 46 -9.94 -3.19 2.74
CA ASP A 46 -11.02 -2.74 3.62
C ASP A 46 -12.35 -2.64 2.86
N MET A 47 -12.32 -2.22 1.59
CA MET A 47 -13.48 -2.25 0.69
C MET A 47 -13.94 -3.68 0.39
N LEU A 48 -13.01 -4.56 0.00
CA LEU A 48 -13.32 -5.97 -0.33
C LEU A 48 -13.81 -6.77 0.88
N SER A 49 -13.28 -6.48 2.07
CA SER A 49 -13.65 -7.17 3.31
C SER A 49 -14.96 -6.66 3.93
N GLY A 50 -15.63 -5.67 3.31
CA GLY A 50 -16.84 -5.05 3.85
C GLY A 50 -16.62 -4.30 5.16
N LYS A 51 -15.36 -4.12 5.57
CA LYS A 51 -14.97 -3.51 6.85
C LYS A 51 -15.10 -1.98 6.81
N GLY A 52 -15.27 -1.39 5.62
CA GLY A 52 -15.50 0.04 5.39
C GLY A 52 -16.97 0.50 5.47
N ASN A 53 -17.93 -0.38 5.76
CA ASN A 53 -19.37 -0.05 5.67
C ASN A 53 -19.93 0.68 6.90
N ASN A 54 -19.15 0.92 7.95
CA ASN A 54 -19.64 1.58 9.18
C ASN A 54 -19.71 3.11 9.11
N VAL A 55 -19.32 3.73 7.98
CA VAL A 55 -19.52 5.17 7.74
C VAL A 55 -20.97 5.46 7.37
N PHE A 56 -21.66 4.52 6.71
CA PHE A 56 -23.04 4.72 6.28
C PHE A 56 -24.05 4.43 7.40
N ASP A 57 -23.79 3.43 8.25
CA ASP A 57 -24.71 3.05 9.34
C ASP A 57 -24.76 4.05 10.51
N GLN A 58 -23.84 5.01 10.62
CA GLN A 58 -23.88 6.06 11.64
C GLN A 58 -24.69 7.30 11.20
N ALA A 59 -25.09 7.40 9.93
CA ALA A 59 -25.79 8.57 9.39
C ALA A 59 -27.31 8.40 9.31
N THR A 60 -27.86 7.20 9.53
CA THR A 60 -29.32 6.99 9.44
C THR A 60 -29.85 6.11 10.58
N GLY A 61 -30.54 6.74 11.53
CA GLY A 61 -31.66 6.12 12.23
C GLY A 61 -31.36 5.45 13.58
N LYS A 62 -31.16 6.27 14.62
CA LYS A 62 -31.61 5.93 15.98
C LYS A 62 -32.82 6.80 16.32
N ASP A 63 -33.93 6.55 15.64
CA ASP A 63 -35.27 7.01 16.02
C ASP A 63 -36.26 5.99 15.42
N ALA A 64 -36.54 4.93 16.16
CA ALA A 64 -37.71 4.04 16.02
C ALA A 64 -37.97 3.35 17.37
#